data_AF-A0A813L675-F1
#
_entry.id   AF-A0A813L675-F1
#
_cell.length_a   1.000
_cell.length_b   1.000
_cell.length_c   1.000
_cell.angle_alpha   90.00
_cell.angle_beta   90.00
_cell.angle_gamma   90.00
#
_symmetry.space_group_name_H-M   'P 1'
#
loop_
_entity.id
_entity.type
_entity.pdbx_description
1 polymer ?
#
loop_
_entity_poly.entity_id
_entity_poly.type
_entity_poly.pdbx_seq_one_letter_code
_entity_poly.pdbx_strand_id
1 'polypeptide(L)'
;DNVEQQYRDPDSVGKAARMVWYRDHNDEGVSVQEGLRFYDGKVASLSVIKEYGGVCGAVSKFGTSACQAFGTPAMPVGQPGHCALIWRSPGGDWQLENDNSGWNQSFMHDCIQRTWQSELGPLCHQAGVIPVMERAQTSMVDYLASERLRAAMCLLKANGASDTSLISRLFPWPSSYPLEDDLSLELLAHAVARCRHNLPAWADLIRIIRCQARGECGLELLRTRADAAESEAEKLPSGPWAGGRRNLSRFQPVTASADQDNADRAVDGTDSEWFPDDPGDPQWLLIDLRRPCKVSAIRVKWWGDYGSRNTLQVFSSIEARAEDSSGDLEFTPRGRRISDVGLNGWTELAGWDEPSRSVKLELGNPCPDCFGLNKRYGIRRVEVLGSVARGDLSGEEASSQSLLRWAEAAFAADLLADQQALRFVRAMLQA
;
A
#
# COMPACT_ATOMS: atom_id res chain seq x y z
N ASP A 1 -29.22 -19.06 -11.21
CA ASP A 1 -29.18 -19.03 -12.69
C ASP A 1 -28.48 -17.84 -13.32
N ASN A 2 -28.48 -16.67 -12.68
CA ASN A 2 -27.88 -15.47 -13.27
C ASN A 2 -26.35 -15.52 -13.40
N VAL A 3 -25.65 -16.29 -12.57
CA VAL A 3 -24.20 -16.51 -12.67
C VAL A 3 -23.91 -17.76 -13.50
N GLU A 4 -23.00 -17.65 -14.46
CA GLU A 4 -22.55 -18.76 -15.31
C GLU A 4 -21.85 -19.84 -14.50
N GLN A 5 -21.95 -21.09 -14.91
CA GLN A 5 -21.43 -22.25 -14.16
C GLN A 5 -19.94 -22.11 -13.83
N GLN A 6 -19.14 -21.58 -14.75
CA GLN A 6 -17.71 -21.34 -14.56
C GLN A 6 -17.36 -20.35 -13.44
N TYR A 7 -18.33 -19.54 -12.99
CA TYR A 7 -18.17 -18.56 -11.90
C TYR A 7 -18.98 -18.92 -10.66
N ARG A 8 -19.64 -20.09 -10.62
CA ARG A 8 -20.36 -20.58 -9.42
C ARG A 8 -19.43 -21.22 -8.40
N ASP A 9 -18.14 -21.23 -8.69
CA ASP A 9 -17.11 -21.76 -7.82
C ASP A 9 -16.45 -20.61 -7.02
N PRO A 10 -16.22 -20.79 -5.71
CA PRO A 10 -15.59 -19.76 -4.89
C PRO A 10 -14.24 -19.24 -5.41
N ASP A 11 -13.46 -20.02 -6.18
CA ASP A 11 -12.15 -19.60 -6.73
C ASP A 11 -12.28 -18.59 -7.88
N SER A 12 -13.47 -18.45 -8.44
CA SER A 12 -13.72 -17.69 -9.66
C SER A 12 -14.88 -16.72 -9.56
N VAL A 13 -15.72 -16.82 -8.53
CA VAL A 13 -16.95 -16.03 -8.39
C VAL A 13 -16.71 -14.52 -8.40
N GLY A 14 -15.58 -14.04 -7.89
CA GLY A 14 -15.21 -12.62 -8.00
C GLY A 14 -15.14 -12.12 -9.44
N LYS A 15 -14.75 -12.98 -10.37
CA LYS A 15 -14.67 -12.68 -11.81
C LYS A 15 -16.04 -12.66 -12.49
N ALA A 16 -17.12 -12.99 -11.79
CA ALA A 16 -18.49 -12.88 -12.32
C ALA A 16 -18.84 -11.44 -12.73
N ALA A 17 -18.13 -10.43 -12.20
CA ALA A 17 -18.22 -9.04 -12.67
C ALA A 17 -18.03 -8.94 -14.20
N ARG A 18 -17.18 -9.77 -14.79
CA ARG A 18 -16.87 -9.79 -16.23
C ARG A 18 -18.02 -10.31 -17.11
N MET A 19 -19.07 -10.85 -16.50
CA MET A 19 -20.30 -11.22 -17.21
C MET A 19 -21.14 -10.00 -17.61
N VAL A 20 -20.91 -8.84 -16.98
CA VAL A 20 -21.65 -7.61 -17.24
C VAL A 20 -21.00 -6.88 -18.40
N TRP A 21 -21.77 -6.58 -19.45
CA TRP A 21 -21.28 -5.78 -20.57
C TRP A 21 -21.07 -4.33 -20.15
N TYR A 22 -19.89 -3.79 -20.48
CA TYR A 22 -19.59 -2.39 -20.24
C TYR A 22 -20.30 -1.53 -21.28
N ARG A 23 -21.35 -0.82 -20.85
CA ARG A 23 -22.23 -0.06 -21.75
C ARG A 23 -22.71 1.22 -21.07
N ASP A 24 -22.54 2.36 -21.76
CA ASP A 24 -22.93 3.69 -21.28
C ASP A 24 -24.32 4.14 -21.81
N HIS A 25 -24.83 3.53 -22.88
CA HIS A 25 -26.17 3.76 -23.44
C HIS A 25 -26.90 2.46 -23.72
N ASN A 26 -28.19 2.36 -23.38
CA ASN A 26 -28.97 1.18 -23.73
C ASN A 26 -29.28 1.11 -25.25
N ASP A 27 -29.99 0.07 -25.69
CA ASP A 27 -30.30 -0.12 -27.12
C ASP A 27 -31.25 0.96 -27.69
N GLU A 28 -31.93 1.71 -26.82
CA GLU A 28 -32.75 2.87 -27.17
C GLU A 28 -31.96 4.20 -27.12
N GLY A 29 -30.66 4.15 -26.82
CA GLY A 29 -29.81 5.33 -26.71
C GLY A 29 -29.95 6.11 -25.40
N VAL A 30 -30.61 5.55 -24.39
CA VAL A 30 -30.75 6.18 -23.06
C VAL A 30 -29.46 6.03 -22.28
N SER A 31 -28.95 7.12 -21.70
CA SER A 31 -27.68 7.10 -20.96
C SER A 31 -27.83 6.40 -19.60
N VAL A 32 -26.78 5.70 -19.16
CA VAL A 32 -26.69 5.08 -17.83
C VAL A 32 -26.84 6.10 -16.69
N GLN A 33 -26.52 7.38 -16.96
CA GLN A 33 -26.69 8.48 -16.00
C GLN A 33 -28.16 8.81 -15.74
N GLU A 34 -29.08 8.36 -16.59
CA GLU A 34 -30.52 8.52 -16.40
C GLU A 34 -31.12 7.44 -15.47
N GLY A 35 -30.27 6.61 -14.87
CA GLY A 35 -30.62 5.70 -13.77
C GLY A 35 -31.69 4.69 -14.16
N LEU A 36 -32.88 4.79 -13.56
CA LEU A 36 -33.97 3.84 -13.77
C LEU A 36 -34.43 3.79 -15.25
N ARG A 37 -34.30 4.89 -15.99
CA ARG A 37 -34.67 4.93 -17.42
C ARG A 37 -33.77 4.07 -18.29
N PHE A 38 -32.48 3.95 -17.95
CA PHE A 38 -31.55 3.07 -18.66
C PHE A 38 -32.01 1.60 -18.63
N TYR A 39 -32.66 1.20 -17.54
CA TYR A 39 -33.20 -0.16 -17.33
C TYR A 39 -34.71 -0.26 -17.62
N ASP A 40 -35.26 0.62 -18.46
CA ASP A 40 -36.68 0.64 -18.85
C ASP A 40 -37.66 0.70 -17.66
N GLY A 41 -37.31 1.43 -16.60
CA GLY A 41 -38.12 1.51 -15.39
C GLY A 41 -37.90 0.37 -14.39
N LYS A 42 -37.08 -0.65 -14.72
CA LYS A 42 -36.82 -1.81 -13.87
C LYS A 42 -35.77 -1.49 -12.81
N VAL A 43 -35.95 -2.04 -11.61
CA VAL A 43 -34.93 -1.98 -10.56
C VAL A 43 -33.71 -2.80 -11.00
N ALA A 44 -32.51 -2.26 -10.79
CA ALA A 44 -31.22 -2.86 -11.15
C ALA A 44 -30.88 -4.09 -10.29
N SER A 45 -31.61 -5.19 -10.51
CA SER A 45 -31.32 -6.51 -9.94
C SER A 45 -30.19 -7.20 -10.71
N LEU A 46 -29.66 -8.31 -10.16
CA LEU A 46 -28.63 -9.12 -10.85
C LEU A 46 -29.06 -9.53 -12.26
N SER A 47 -30.30 -9.98 -12.46
CA SER A 47 -30.80 -10.38 -13.79
C SER A 47 -30.86 -9.20 -14.75
N VAL A 48 -31.35 -8.05 -14.27
CA VAL A 48 -31.46 -6.82 -15.09
C VAL A 48 -30.07 -6.29 -15.47
N ILE A 49 -29.12 -6.25 -14.53
CA ILE A 49 -27.75 -5.81 -14.83
C ILE A 49 -27.06 -6.77 -15.82
N LYS A 50 -27.30 -8.08 -15.69
CA LYS A 50 -26.76 -9.05 -16.66
C LYS A 50 -27.31 -8.83 -18.06
N GLU A 51 -28.60 -8.54 -18.18
CA GLU A 51 -29.29 -8.33 -19.46
C GLU A 51 -28.88 -7.00 -20.12
N TYR A 52 -28.87 -5.90 -19.35
CA TYR A 52 -28.65 -4.56 -19.88
C TYR A 52 -27.19 -4.11 -19.86
N GLY A 53 -26.34 -4.73 -19.05
CA GLY A 53 -25.01 -4.23 -18.77
C GLY A 53 -25.03 -2.96 -17.90
N GLY A 54 -23.95 -2.19 -17.99
CA GLY A 54 -23.80 -0.89 -17.32
C GLY A 54 -22.32 -0.49 -17.25
N VAL A 55 -22.01 0.55 -16.47
CA VAL A 55 -20.62 0.99 -16.25
C VAL A 55 -20.03 0.40 -14.96
N CYS A 56 -18.84 0.87 -14.55
CA CYS A 56 -18.06 0.35 -13.43
C CYS A 56 -18.88 0.06 -12.16
N GLY A 57 -19.83 0.92 -11.79
CA GLY A 57 -20.70 0.72 -10.63
C GLY A 57 -21.62 -0.52 -10.76
N ALA A 58 -22.20 -0.75 -11.94
CA ALA A 58 -23.05 -1.92 -12.18
C ALA A 58 -22.22 -3.21 -12.20
N VAL A 59 -21.07 -3.19 -12.88
CA VAL A 59 -20.10 -4.29 -12.95
C VAL A 59 -19.66 -4.72 -11.55
N SER A 60 -19.19 -3.77 -10.74
CA SER A 60 -18.64 -4.06 -9.41
C SER A 60 -19.70 -4.50 -8.39
N LYS A 61 -20.90 -3.91 -8.46
CA LYS A 61 -22.04 -4.31 -7.61
C LYS A 61 -22.59 -5.68 -8.00
N PHE A 62 -22.62 -6.01 -9.30
CA PHE A 62 -22.97 -7.36 -9.76
C PHE A 62 -21.97 -8.39 -9.24
N GLY A 63 -20.67 -8.16 -9.43
CA GLY A 63 -19.62 -9.06 -8.93
C GLY A 63 -19.70 -9.25 -7.41
N THR A 64 -19.88 -8.16 -6.66
CA THR A 64 -20.04 -8.23 -5.19
C THR A 64 -21.26 -9.08 -4.80
N SER A 65 -22.40 -8.81 -5.43
CA SER A 65 -23.65 -9.51 -5.12
C SER A 65 -23.57 -11.00 -5.50
N ALA A 66 -22.86 -11.32 -6.58
CA ALA A 66 -22.56 -12.70 -6.96
C ALA A 66 -21.71 -13.40 -5.89
N CYS A 67 -20.59 -12.81 -5.47
CA CYS A 67 -19.77 -13.34 -4.37
C CYS A 67 -20.61 -13.63 -3.12
N GLN A 68 -21.39 -12.64 -2.68
CA GLN A 68 -22.22 -12.76 -1.47
C GLN A 68 -23.28 -13.87 -1.60
N ALA A 69 -23.89 -14.03 -2.78
CA ALA A 69 -24.84 -15.11 -3.04
C ALA A 69 -24.23 -16.52 -2.93
N PHE A 70 -22.92 -16.65 -3.15
CA PHE A 70 -22.17 -17.90 -3.01
C PHE A 70 -21.38 -17.99 -1.69
N GLY A 71 -21.62 -17.10 -0.73
CA GLY A 71 -20.97 -17.13 0.58
C GLY A 71 -19.53 -16.62 0.60
N THR A 72 -19.10 -15.94 -0.47
CA THR A 72 -17.77 -15.34 -0.56
C THR A 72 -17.80 -13.90 -0.05
N PRO A 73 -16.98 -13.53 0.96
CA PRO A 73 -16.89 -12.15 1.42
C PRO A 73 -16.47 -11.21 0.29
N ALA A 74 -17.26 -10.16 0.07
CA ALA A 74 -16.97 -9.15 -0.95
C ALA A 74 -17.65 -7.82 -0.63
N MET A 75 -17.08 -6.74 -1.15
CA MET A 75 -17.67 -5.40 -1.10
C MET A 75 -17.23 -4.53 -2.28
N PRO A 76 -18.10 -3.60 -2.75
CA PRO A 76 -17.66 -2.54 -3.63
C PRO A 76 -16.67 -1.63 -2.92
N VAL A 77 -15.70 -1.14 -3.70
CA VAL A 77 -14.75 -0.11 -3.30
C VAL A 77 -14.75 1.01 -4.34
N GLY A 78 -14.55 2.24 -3.88
CA GLY A 78 -14.33 3.39 -4.75
C GLY A 78 -12.85 3.48 -5.14
N GLN A 79 -12.61 4.01 -6.33
CA GLN A 79 -11.33 4.43 -6.85
C GLN A 79 -11.53 5.81 -7.52
N PRO A 80 -10.48 6.62 -7.78
CA PRO A 80 -10.65 7.90 -8.46
C PRO A 80 -11.40 7.75 -9.79
N GLY A 81 -12.61 8.30 -9.86
CA GLY A 81 -13.49 8.23 -11.04
C GLY A 81 -14.02 6.81 -11.38
N HIS A 82 -13.81 5.82 -10.52
CA HIS A 82 -14.09 4.41 -10.83
C HIS A 82 -14.65 3.64 -9.62
N CYS A 83 -15.33 2.52 -9.89
CA CYS A 83 -15.80 1.61 -8.86
C CYS A 83 -15.26 0.21 -9.15
N ALA A 84 -14.55 -0.36 -8.20
CA ALA A 84 -14.04 -1.73 -8.22
C ALA A 84 -14.75 -2.58 -7.16
N LEU A 85 -14.39 -3.85 -7.05
CA LEU A 85 -14.75 -4.67 -5.90
C LEU A 85 -13.51 -5.33 -5.28
N ILE A 86 -13.59 -5.58 -3.98
CA ILE A 86 -12.70 -6.52 -3.31
C ILE A 86 -13.48 -7.77 -2.93
N TRP A 87 -12.86 -8.92 -3.06
CA TRP A 87 -13.43 -10.20 -2.66
C TRP A 87 -12.35 -11.10 -2.09
N ARG A 88 -12.74 -12.00 -1.19
CA ARG A 88 -11.82 -12.91 -0.52
C ARG A 88 -11.80 -14.24 -1.26
N SER A 89 -10.65 -14.61 -1.82
CA SER A 89 -10.50 -15.90 -2.48
C SER A 89 -10.60 -17.05 -1.46
N PRO A 90 -10.89 -18.28 -1.91
CA PRO A 90 -10.91 -19.46 -1.03
C PRO A 90 -9.56 -19.75 -0.41
N GLY A 91 -8.47 -19.39 -1.11
CA GLY A 91 -7.10 -19.45 -0.60
C GLY A 91 -6.81 -18.53 0.59
N GLY A 92 -7.73 -17.62 0.92
CA GLY A 92 -7.60 -16.71 2.06
C GLY A 92 -7.22 -15.29 1.71
N ASP A 93 -6.89 -15.03 0.45
CA ASP A 93 -6.34 -13.76 0.02
C ASP A 93 -7.42 -12.81 -0.52
N TRP A 94 -7.32 -11.54 -0.15
CA TRP A 94 -8.15 -10.51 -0.75
C TRP A 94 -7.65 -10.15 -2.14
N GLN A 95 -8.59 -10.06 -3.07
CA GLN A 95 -8.36 -9.77 -4.49
C GLN A 95 -9.14 -8.52 -4.89
N LEU A 96 -8.58 -7.75 -5.81
CA LEU A 96 -9.28 -6.69 -6.53
C LEU A 96 -9.82 -7.24 -7.85
N GLU A 97 -11.00 -6.79 -8.25
CA GLU A 97 -11.57 -7.07 -9.57
C GLU A 97 -12.27 -5.81 -10.10
N ASN A 98 -12.32 -5.68 -11.43
CA ASN A 98 -12.66 -4.43 -12.11
C ASN A 98 -11.79 -3.27 -11.59
N ASP A 99 -10.48 -3.49 -11.51
CA ASP A 99 -9.50 -2.59 -10.89
C ASP A 99 -8.80 -1.69 -11.90
N ASN A 100 -8.74 -0.38 -11.60
CA ASN A 100 -8.02 0.59 -12.42
C ASN A 100 -6.86 1.28 -11.67
N SER A 101 -6.79 1.17 -10.35
CA SER A 101 -5.91 2.03 -9.53
C SER A 101 -5.19 1.31 -8.38
N GLY A 102 -5.45 0.02 -8.19
CA GLY A 102 -4.84 -0.80 -7.16
C GLY A 102 -5.34 -0.50 -5.74
N TRP A 103 -4.80 -1.25 -4.77
CA TRP A 103 -5.17 -1.15 -3.35
C TRP A 103 -4.89 0.23 -2.76
N ASN A 104 -3.73 0.79 -3.11
CA ASN A 104 -3.45 2.22 -3.30
C ASN A 104 -4.61 3.19 -3.16
N GLN A 105 -5.37 3.28 -4.23
CA GLN A 105 -6.35 4.32 -4.42
C GLN A 105 -7.75 3.78 -4.16
N SER A 106 -7.84 2.58 -3.59
CA SER A 106 -9.10 1.94 -3.24
C SER A 106 -9.56 2.39 -1.85
N PHE A 107 -10.79 2.88 -1.79
CA PHE A 107 -11.44 3.31 -0.55
C PHE A 107 -12.84 2.68 -0.42
N MET A 108 -13.36 2.72 0.78
CA MET A 108 -14.65 2.17 1.16
C MET A 108 -15.76 2.96 0.46
N HIS A 109 -16.64 2.25 -0.25
CA HIS A 109 -17.84 2.86 -0.83
C HIS A 109 -18.83 3.24 0.29
N ASP A 110 -19.60 4.31 0.09
CA ASP A 110 -20.42 5.01 1.11
C ASP A 110 -21.40 4.16 1.94
N CYS A 111 -21.80 2.97 1.47
CA CYS A 111 -22.81 2.13 2.14
C CYS A 111 -22.21 0.93 2.89
N ILE A 112 -20.89 0.84 2.99
CA ILE A 112 -20.20 -0.25 3.68
C ILE A 112 -19.95 0.12 5.14
N GLN A 113 -20.37 -0.75 6.06
CA GLN A 113 -20.14 -0.61 7.49
C GLN A 113 -19.04 -1.57 7.96
N ARG A 114 -18.17 -1.10 8.85
CA ARG A 114 -17.16 -1.91 9.54
C ARG A 114 -17.20 -1.58 11.03
N THR A 115 -16.97 -2.55 11.91
CA THR A 115 -17.15 -2.39 13.36
C THR A 115 -16.01 -1.64 14.07
N TRP A 116 -14.87 -1.41 13.39
CA TRP A 116 -13.67 -0.73 13.91
C TRP A 116 -13.40 0.64 13.26
N GLN A 117 -14.38 1.24 12.57
CA GLN A 117 -14.17 2.48 11.81
C GLN A 117 -13.70 3.66 12.66
N SER A 118 -14.20 3.78 13.89
CA SER A 118 -13.91 4.93 14.76
C SER A 118 -12.46 4.99 15.26
N GLU A 119 -11.74 3.86 15.30
CA GLU A 119 -10.40 3.80 15.91
C GLU A 119 -9.28 4.30 14.99
N LEU A 120 -9.51 4.26 13.68
CA LEU A 120 -8.49 4.55 12.65
C LEU A 120 -8.65 5.93 12.00
N GLY A 121 -9.59 6.75 12.48
CA GLY A 121 -9.84 8.09 11.95
C GLY A 121 -10.11 8.08 10.43
N PRO A 122 -9.68 9.12 9.68
CA PRO A 122 -9.92 9.21 8.23
C PRO A 122 -9.36 8.03 7.42
N LEU A 123 -8.31 7.37 7.91
CA LEU A 123 -7.68 6.23 7.23
C LEU A 123 -8.55 4.96 7.28
N CYS A 124 -9.59 4.91 8.12
CA CYS A 124 -10.52 3.78 8.18
C CYS A 124 -11.26 3.53 6.86
N HIS A 125 -11.36 4.58 6.04
CA HIS A 125 -11.96 4.53 4.71
C HIS A 125 -11.07 3.84 3.68
N GLN A 126 -9.79 3.57 3.93
CA GLN A 126 -8.96 2.85 2.96
C GLN A 126 -9.41 1.38 2.85
N ALA A 127 -9.48 0.86 1.61
CA ALA A 127 -9.87 -0.54 1.38
C ALA A 127 -8.83 -1.51 1.98
N GLY A 128 -7.55 -1.14 1.90
CA GLY A 128 -6.41 -1.91 2.40
C GLY A 128 -6.43 -2.20 3.90
N VAL A 129 -7.23 -1.49 4.70
CA VAL A 129 -7.38 -1.77 6.14
C VAL A 129 -7.97 -3.16 6.39
N ILE A 130 -8.82 -3.68 5.50
CA ILE A 130 -9.47 -4.98 5.68
C ILE A 130 -8.49 -6.15 5.74
N PRO A 131 -7.63 -6.38 4.73
CA PRO A 131 -6.67 -7.47 4.79
C PRO A 131 -5.71 -7.33 5.99
N VAL A 132 -5.43 -6.12 6.46
CA VAL A 132 -4.61 -5.90 7.66
C VAL A 132 -5.33 -6.37 8.93
N MET A 133 -6.57 -5.93 9.14
CA MET A 133 -7.33 -6.27 10.34
C MET A 133 -7.72 -7.74 10.38
N GLU A 134 -7.97 -8.38 9.22
CA GLU A 134 -8.10 -9.83 9.15
C GLU A 134 -6.77 -10.51 9.54
N ARG A 135 -5.64 -10.05 9.00
CA ARG A 135 -4.33 -10.61 9.32
C ARG A 135 -4.03 -10.53 10.82
N ALA A 136 -4.39 -9.43 11.48
CA ALA A 136 -4.25 -9.28 12.92
C ALA A 136 -4.96 -10.40 13.70
N GLN A 137 -6.14 -10.81 13.23
CA GLN A 137 -6.99 -11.79 13.91
C GLN A 137 -6.64 -13.25 13.57
N THR A 138 -5.68 -13.49 12.67
CA THR A 138 -5.20 -14.86 12.38
C THR A 138 -4.58 -15.53 13.60
N SER A 139 -3.99 -14.74 14.53
CA SER A 139 -3.65 -15.18 15.89
C SER A 139 -4.52 -14.41 16.89
N MET A 140 -5.68 -14.97 17.23
CA MET A 140 -6.59 -14.35 18.19
C MET A 140 -5.95 -14.15 19.57
N VAL A 141 -5.03 -15.04 19.97
CA VAL A 141 -4.29 -14.93 21.24
C VAL A 141 -3.42 -13.67 21.25
N ASP A 142 -2.67 -13.44 20.17
CA ASP A 142 -1.78 -12.28 20.07
C ASP A 142 -2.58 -10.98 19.89
N TYR A 143 -3.65 -11.02 19.10
CA TYR A 143 -4.55 -9.88 18.92
C TYR A 143 -5.20 -9.46 20.24
N LEU A 144 -5.79 -10.40 21.00
CA LEU A 144 -6.39 -10.09 22.29
C LEU A 144 -5.36 -9.64 23.33
N ALA A 145 -4.13 -10.17 23.29
CA ALA A 145 -3.05 -9.69 24.14
C ALA A 145 -2.68 -8.23 23.82
N SER A 146 -2.59 -7.89 22.53
CA SER A 146 -2.38 -6.52 22.06
C SER A 146 -3.50 -5.57 22.50
N GLU A 147 -4.76 -5.96 22.32
CA GLU A 147 -5.93 -5.18 22.74
C GLU A 147 -6.01 -5.01 24.26
N ARG A 148 -5.63 -6.03 25.06
CA ARG A 148 -5.55 -5.90 26.52
C ARG A 148 -4.49 -4.88 26.96
N LEU A 149 -3.34 -4.82 26.27
CA LEU A 149 -2.30 -3.83 26.53
C LEU A 149 -2.77 -2.42 26.17
N ARG A 150 -3.47 -2.24 25.05
CA ARG A 150 -4.13 -0.98 24.70
C ARG A 150 -5.18 -0.56 25.73
N ALA A 151 -6.04 -1.50 26.15
CA ALA A 151 -7.05 -1.23 27.18
C ALA A 151 -6.41 -0.88 28.53
N ALA A 152 -5.31 -1.53 28.92
CA ALA A 152 -4.56 -1.20 30.13
C ALA A 152 -4.02 0.25 30.09
N MET A 153 -3.47 0.67 28.95
CA MET A 153 -3.07 2.07 28.73
C MET A 153 -4.27 3.03 28.90
N CYS A 154 -5.42 2.71 28.30
CA CYS A 154 -6.64 3.52 28.47
C CYS A 154 -7.14 3.57 29.92
N LEU A 155 -6.96 2.51 30.71
CA LEU A 155 -7.34 2.46 32.12
C LEU A 155 -6.39 3.26 33.02
N LEU A 156 -5.10 3.29 32.72
CA LEU A 156 -4.15 4.18 33.40
C LEU A 156 -4.58 5.65 33.27
N LYS A 157 -5.05 6.05 32.08
CA LYS A 157 -5.65 7.38 31.84
C LYS A 157 -6.87 7.67 32.72
N ALA A 158 -7.75 6.68 32.91
CA ALA A 158 -9.00 6.85 33.66
C ALA A 158 -8.80 7.07 35.17
N ASN A 159 -7.63 6.71 35.71
CA ASN A 159 -7.32 6.86 37.14
C ASN A 159 -6.63 8.20 37.49
N GLY A 160 -6.12 8.95 36.49
CA GLY A 160 -5.50 10.26 36.67
C GLY A 160 -6.45 11.46 36.48
N ALA A 161 -7.63 11.25 35.89
CA ALA A 161 -8.63 12.30 35.63
C ALA A 161 -9.72 12.32 36.72
N SER A 162 -10.04 13.51 37.23
CA SER A 162 -11.07 13.74 38.26
C SER A 162 -12.52 13.52 37.78
N ASP A 163 -12.73 13.13 36.52
CA ASP A 163 -14.06 12.97 35.92
C ASP A 163 -14.50 11.49 35.87
N THR A 164 -15.68 11.21 36.43
CA THR A 164 -16.09 9.87 36.93
C THR A 164 -17.07 9.11 36.04
N SER A 165 -17.36 9.57 34.82
CA SER A 165 -18.27 8.82 33.94
C SER A 165 -17.58 7.61 33.31
N LEU A 166 -18.04 6.40 33.61
CA LEU A 166 -17.58 5.12 33.01
C LEU A 166 -17.74 5.09 31.47
N ILE A 167 -18.70 5.86 30.93
CA ILE A 167 -19.03 5.87 29.50
C ILE A 167 -18.00 6.68 28.70
N SER A 168 -17.47 7.79 29.24
CA SER A 168 -16.35 8.52 28.62
C SER A 168 -15.00 7.79 28.74
N ARG A 169 -14.91 6.78 29.60
CA ARG A 169 -13.72 5.92 29.81
C ARG A 169 -13.67 4.70 28.89
N LEU A 170 -14.82 4.21 28.41
CA LEU A 170 -14.94 3.03 27.54
C LEU A 170 -14.92 3.37 26.03
N PHE A 171 -15.12 4.64 25.66
CA PHE A 171 -14.95 5.16 24.30
C PHE A 171 -14.01 6.39 24.33
N PRO A 172 -12.68 6.19 24.29
CA PRO A 172 -11.75 7.26 24.61
C PRO A 172 -11.29 7.96 23.34
N TRP A 173 -11.96 9.03 22.91
CA TRP A 173 -11.38 9.92 21.89
C TRP A 173 -11.56 11.40 22.24
N PRO A 174 -10.85 11.91 23.27
CA PRO A 174 -10.68 13.35 23.41
C PRO A 174 -9.70 13.86 22.35
N SER A 175 -9.93 15.09 21.89
CA SER A 175 -9.10 15.84 20.93
C SER A 175 -7.70 16.22 21.45
N SER A 176 -7.35 15.83 22.68
CA SER A 176 -6.07 16.11 23.30
C SER A 176 -5.66 14.96 24.24
N TYR A 177 -4.43 14.47 24.07
CA TYR A 177 -3.78 13.46 24.90
C TYR A 177 -2.93 14.16 25.97
N PRO A 178 -3.22 14.06 27.27
CA PRO A 178 -2.42 14.72 28.30
C PRO A 178 -1.61 13.76 29.18
N LEU A 179 -1.15 12.61 28.67
CA LEU A 179 -0.22 11.75 29.43
C LEU A 179 1.08 11.52 28.64
N GLU A 180 2.08 12.25 29.09
CA GLU A 180 3.49 12.18 28.70
C GLU A 180 4.22 11.22 29.67
N ASP A 181 3.88 9.92 29.69
CA ASP A 181 4.60 8.95 30.53
C ASP A 181 5.14 7.74 29.75
N ASP A 182 6.34 7.29 30.17
CA ASP A 182 7.09 6.21 29.51
C ASP A 182 6.34 4.86 29.57
N LEU A 183 5.51 4.65 30.59
CA LEU A 183 4.75 3.41 30.77
C LEU A 183 3.67 3.23 29.69
N SER A 184 2.97 4.31 29.32
CA SER A 184 1.98 4.27 28.23
C SER A 184 2.65 3.91 26.90
N LEU A 185 3.84 4.46 26.65
CA LEU A 185 4.63 4.15 25.47
C LEU A 185 5.11 2.69 25.48
N GLU A 186 5.60 2.20 26.62
CA GLU A 186 6.00 0.80 26.77
C GLU A 186 4.84 -0.17 26.52
N LEU A 187 3.66 0.10 27.06
CA LEU A 187 2.48 -0.74 26.87
C LEU A 187 2.07 -0.82 25.40
N LEU A 188 2.03 0.32 24.69
CA LEU A 188 1.69 0.36 23.28
C LEU A 188 2.78 -0.26 22.40
N ALA A 189 4.05 -0.06 22.73
CA ALA A 189 5.15 -0.72 22.04
C ALA A 189 5.05 -2.25 22.20
N HIS A 190 4.72 -2.74 23.41
CA HIS A 190 4.43 -4.15 23.62
C HIS A 190 3.18 -4.60 22.85
N ALA A 191 2.12 -3.80 22.81
CA ALA A 191 0.90 -4.13 22.06
C ALA A 191 1.20 -4.34 20.57
N VAL A 192 1.96 -3.43 19.95
CA VAL A 192 2.42 -3.54 18.56
C VAL A 192 3.31 -4.76 18.37
N ALA A 193 4.27 -5.01 19.27
CA ALA A 193 5.17 -6.16 19.17
C ALA A 193 4.43 -7.51 19.28
N ARG A 194 3.34 -7.58 20.07
CA ARG A 194 2.51 -8.77 20.21
C ARG A 194 1.70 -9.03 18.95
N CYS A 195 1.06 -8.00 18.38
CA CYS A 195 0.27 -8.12 17.15
C CYS A 195 0.58 -6.97 16.21
N ARG A 196 1.57 -7.17 15.32
CA ARG A 196 2.04 -6.10 14.42
C ARG A 196 0.99 -5.59 13.44
N HIS A 197 -0.03 -6.39 13.12
CA HIS A 197 -1.13 -5.98 12.23
C HIS A 197 -2.28 -5.28 12.98
N ASN A 198 -2.18 -5.12 14.31
CA ASN A 198 -3.15 -4.35 15.07
C ASN A 198 -2.99 -2.85 14.81
N LEU A 199 -3.61 -2.34 13.73
CA LEU A 199 -3.49 -0.93 13.33
C LEU A 199 -3.91 0.07 14.41
N PRO A 200 -4.97 -0.18 15.18
CA PRO A 200 -5.29 0.68 16.31
C PRO A 200 -4.14 0.84 17.33
N ALA A 201 -3.36 -0.21 17.61
CA ALA A 201 -2.19 -0.11 18.49
C ALA A 201 -1.11 0.83 17.91
N TRP A 202 -0.86 0.74 16.60
CA TRP A 202 0.04 1.67 15.90
C TRP A 202 -0.49 3.10 15.95
N ALA A 203 -1.78 3.28 15.72
CA ALA A 203 -2.40 4.60 15.70
C ALA A 203 -2.26 5.30 17.05
N ASP A 204 -2.48 4.58 18.15
CA ASP A 204 -2.29 5.11 19.50
C ASP A 204 -0.83 5.42 19.79
N LEU A 205 0.09 4.52 19.40
CA LEU A 205 1.53 4.71 19.58
C LEU A 205 2.05 5.97 18.85
N ILE A 206 1.63 6.15 17.60
CA ILE A 206 2.00 7.32 16.78
C ILE A 206 1.44 8.61 17.39
N ARG A 207 0.19 8.59 17.89
CA ARG A 207 -0.41 9.76 18.53
C ARG A 207 0.37 10.19 19.78
N ILE A 208 0.78 9.26 20.64
CA ILE A 208 1.60 9.59 21.82
C ILE A 208 2.93 10.22 21.40
N ILE A 209 3.66 9.58 20.46
CA ILE A 209 4.95 10.08 19.98
C ILE A 209 4.82 11.49 19.39
N ARG A 210 3.72 11.79 18.70
CA ARG A 210 3.46 13.12 18.12
C ARG A 210 3.05 14.17 19.16
N CYS A 211 2.35 13.79 20.21
CA CYS A 211 1.94 14.71 21.27
C CYS A 211 3.10 15.12 22.18
N GLN A 212 4.14 14.28 22.29
CA GLN A 212 5.37 14.60 23.02
C GLN A 212 6.20 15.60 22.21
N ALA A 213 5.97 16.90 22.45
CA ALA A 213 6.66 17.99 21.77
C ALA A 213 8.18 17.92 22.04
N ARG A 214 8.96 17.59 21.00
CA ARG A 214 10.44 17.73 20.94
C ARG A 214 11.18 17.15 22.16
N GLY A 215 11.38 15.84 22.16
CA GLY A 215 12.36 15.20 23.04
C GLY A 215 12.54 13.74 22.65
N GLU A 216 13.71 13.20 22.96
CA GLU A 216 14.15 11.79 22.79
C GLU A 216 13.28 10.78 23.58
N CYS A 217 12.05 11.15 23.97
CA CYS A 217 11.16 10.33 24.76
C CYS A 217 10.89 9.01 24.05
N GLY A 218 11.22 7.92 24.74
CA GLY A 218 11.10 6.57 24.22
C GLY A 218 12.02 6.24 23.05
N LEU A 219 12.97 7.10 22.69
CA LEU A 219 13.86 6.87 21.54
C LEU A 219 14.61 5.54 21.70
N GLU A 220 15.14 5.27 22.89
CA GLU A 220 15.85 4.01 23.17
C GLU A 220 14.93 2.79 23.08
N LEU A 221 13.70 2.91 23.59
CA LEU A 221 12.67 1.87 23.45
C LEU A 221 12.36 1.61 21.97
N LEU A 222 12.16 2.66 21.17
CA LEU A 222 11.84 2.55 19.75
C LEU A 222 13.01 1.98 18.95
N ARG A 223 14.24 2.39 19.25
CA ARG A 223 15.47 1.80 18.67
C ARG A 223 15.57 0.32 18.99
N THR A 224 15.44 -0.05 20.26
CA THR A 224 15.44 -1.45 20.70
C THR A 224 14.37 -2.28 19.98
N ARG A 225 13.16 -1.72 19.81
CA ARG A 225 12.07 -2.39 19.09
C ARG A 225 12.33 -2.50 17.59
N ALA A 226 12.89 -1.47 16.99
CA ALA A 226 13.28 -1.48 15.59
C ALA A 226 14.37 -2.54 15.33
N ASP A 227 15.40 -2.60 16.18
CA ASP A 227 16.50 -3.55 16.06
C ASP A 227 16.03 -4.99 16.25
N ALA A 228 15.14 -5.23 17.23
CA ALA A 228 14.49 -6.52 17.41
C ALA A 228 13.66 -6.92 16.18
N ALA A 229 12.88 -5.98 15.61
CA ALA A 229 12.10 -6.25 14.41
C ALA A 229 12.98 -6.49 13.17
N GLU A 230 14.10 -5.78 13.02
CA GLU A 230 15.06 -6.00 11.94
C GLU A 230 15.71 -7.39 12.07
N SER A 231 16.08 -7.81 13.29
CA SER A 231 16.59 -9.16 13.55
C SER A 231 15.57 -10.26 13.22
N GLU A 232 14.29 -10.05 13.51
CA GLU A 232 13.23 -10.99 13.12
C GLU A 232 12.97 -10.98 11.61
N ALA A 233 13.06 -9.81 10.95
CA ALA A 233 12.93 -9.68 9.51
C ALA A 233 14.01 -10.45 8.74
N GLU A 234 15.24 -10.50 9.26
CA GLU A 234 16.33 -11.32 8.70
C GLU A 234 16.04 -12.84 8.76
N LYS A 235 15.20 -13.29 9.70
CA LYS A 235 14.86 -14.71 9.90
C LYS A 235 13.66 -15.18 9.08
N LEU A 236 12.86 -14.25 8.54
CA LEU A 236 11.66 -14.58 7.78
C LEU A 236 12.03 -15.44 6.56
N PRO A 237 11.48 -16.66 6.42
CA PRO A 237 11.66 -17.44 5.21
C PRO A 237 11.12 -16.61 4.04
N SER A 238 11.96 -16.45 3.03
CA SER A 238 11.64 -15.70 1.82
C SER A 238 10.26 -16.12 1.30
N GLY A 239 9.36 -15.14 1.16
CA GLY A 239 8.09 -15.34 0.47
C GLY A 239 8.31 -15.71 -1.01
N PRO A 240 7.31 -15.49 -1.89
CA PRO A 240 7.41 -15.79 -3.33
C PRO A 240 8.63 -15.14 -4.03
N TRP A 241 9.27 -14.18 -3.36
CA TRP A 241 10.53 -13.54 -3.68
C TRP A 241 11.73 -14.35 -3.14
N ALA A 242 12.21 -15.32 -3.92
CA ALA A 242 13.36 -16.15 -3.58
C ALA A 242 14.58 -15.34 -3.08
N GLY A 243 15.12 -15.69 -1.91
CA GLY A 243 16.48 -15.32 -1.48
C GLY A 243 16.64 -14.34 -0.30
N GLY A 244 15.62 -14.11 0.52
CA GLY A 244 15.74 -13.29 1.74
C GLY A 244 15.90 -11.78 1.47
N ARG A 245 15.41 -11.31 0.31
CA ARG A 245 15.59 -9.92 -0.16
C ARG A 245 14.34 -9.09 0.15
N ARG A 246 14.51 -7.94 0.82
CA ARG A 246 13.44 -6.97 1.12
C ARG A 246 13.29 -5.98 -0.05
N ASN A 247 12.07 -5.55 -0.36
CA ASN A 247 11.84 -4.41 -1.25
C ASN A 247 12.15 -3.08 -0.52
N LEU A 248 13.33 -2.54 -0.78
CA LEU A 248 13.88 -1.33 -0.17
C LEU A 248 13.30 -0.04 -0.76
N SER A 249 12.85 -0.07 -2.02
CA SER A 249 12.25 1.11 -2.68
C SER A 249 10.83 1.39 -2.22
N ARG A 250 10.16 0.44 -1.56
CA ARG A 250 8.75 0.55 -1.23
C ARG A 250 8.45 1.83 -0.43
N PHE A 251 7.54 2.65 -0.96
CA PHE A 251 7.14 3.95 -0.42
C PHE A 251 8.29 4.94 -0.18
N GLN A 252 9.48 4.69 -0.72
CA GLN A 252 10.58 5.63 -0.62
C GLN A 252 10.34 6.87 -1.49
N PRO A 253 10.92 8.03 -1.13
CA PRO A 253 10.82 9.22 -1.96
C PRO A 253 11.37 8.96 -3.37
N VAL A 254 10.61 9.40 -4.38
CA VAL A 254 11.04 9.34 -5.77
C VAL A 254 11.10 10.74 -6.36
N THR A 255 12.25 11.13 -6.90
CA THR A 255 12.37 12.30 -7.76
C THR A 255 12.34 11.85 -9.22
N ALA A 256 11.66 12.58 -10.09
CA ALA A 256 11.56 12.25 -11.50
C ALA A 256 11.98 13.45 -12.38
N SER A 257 12.45 13.16 -13.60
CA SER A 257 12.69 14.20 -14.61
C SER A 257 11.40 14.83 -15.14
N ALA A 258 10.30 14.07 -15.12
CA ALA A 258 8.97 14.47 -15.58
C ALA A 258 7.89 13.71 -14.79
N ASP A 259 6.64 14.20 -14.85
CA ASP A 259 5.49 13.58 -14.17
C ASP A 259 5.76 13.29 -12.67
N GLN A 260 6.35 14.28 -11.99
CA GLN A 260 6.77 14.18 -10.58
C GLN A 260 5.60 13.82 -9.65
N ASP A 261 4.39 14.30 -9.95
CA ASP A 261 3.18 14.03 -9.16
C ASP A 261 2.81 12.53 -9.12
N ASN A 262 3.25 11.76 -10.12
CA ASN A 262 2.99 10.33 -10.22
C ASN A 262 4.24 9.46 -9.99
N ALA A 263 5.41 10.07 -9.72
CA ALA A 263 6.68 9.35 -9.56
C ALA A 263 6.64 8.29 -8.44
N ASP A 264 6.00 8.62 -7.31
CA ASP A 264 5.88 7.71 -6.16
C ASP A 264 5.05 6.46 -6.48
N ARG A 265 4.18 6.50 -7.51
CA ARG A 265 3.39 5.32 -7.95
C ARG A 265 4.27 4.19 -8.47
N ALA A 266 5.49 4.51 -8.91
CA ALA A 266 6.46 3.49 -9.30
C ALA A 266 6.88 2.59 -8.12
N VAL A 267 6.75 3.04 -6.87
CA VAL A 267 7.25 2.31 -5.69
C VAL A 267 6.22 2.11 -4.59
N ASP A 268 4.96 2.50 -4.81
CA ASP A 268 3.90 2.41 -3.80
C ASP A 268 3.21 1.03 -3.78
N GLY A 269 3.41 0.19 -4.79
CA GLY A 269 2.80 -1.14 -4.88
C GLY A 269 1.41 -1.18 -5.52
N THR A 270 0.97 -0.09 -6.17
CA THR A 270 -0.31 -0.07 -6.93
C THR A 270 -0.25 -0.74 -8.30
N ASP A 271 0.95 -1.04 -8.79
CA ASP A 271 1.16 -1.40 -10.21
C ASP A 271 0.50 -0.38 -11.17
N SER A 272 0.37 0.88 -10.72
CA SER A 272 -0.21 1.99 -11.47
C SER A 272 0.76 2.43 -12.56
N GLU A 273 0.79 3.69 -12.94
CA GLU A 273 1.55 4.15 -14.09
C GLU A 273 2.25 5.47 -13.79
N TRP A 274 3.49 5.54 -14.25
CA TRP A 274 4.27 6.76 -14.39
C TRP A 274 4.67 6.91 -15.86
N PHE A 275 4.38 8.06 -16.47
CA PHE A 275 4.78 8.37 -17.84
C PHE A 275 5.48 9.73 -17.88
N PRO A 276 6.70 9.83 -18.39
CA PRO A 276 7.33 11.13 -18.61
C PRO A 276 6.72 11.83 -19.83
N ASP A 277 6.91 13.14 -19.88
CA ASP A 277 6.22 14.03 -20.83
C ASP A 277 7.09 14.51 -22.00
N ASP A 278 8.43 14.44 -21.89
CA ASP A 278 9.36 14.98 -22.89
C ASP A 278 9.97 13.89 -23.81
N PRO A 279 9.81 14.00 -25.14
CA PRO A 279 10.40 13.07 -26.11
C PRO A 279 11.86 13.36 -26.50
N GLY A 280 12.44 14.50 -26.12
CA GLY A 280 13.74 14.98 -26.60
C GLY A 280 14.95 14.38 -25.88
N ASP A 281 14.84 14.13 -24.57
CA ASP A 281 15.95 13.71 -23.72
C ASP A 281 15.65 12.42 -22.94
N PRO A 282 16.68 11.64 -22.54
CA PRO A 282 16.53 10.53 -21.61
C PRO A 282 15.83 10.96 -20.32
N GLN A 283 14.81 10.20 -19.93
CA GLN A 283 13.97 10.49 -18.76
C GLN A 283 14.39 9.61 -17.58
N TRP A 284 14.22 10.06 -16.34
CA TRP A 284 14.72 9.31 -15.19
C TRP A 284 13.82 9.34 -13.97
N LEU A 285 13.95 8.29 -13.16
CA LEU A 285 13.44 8.18 -11.80
C LEU A 285 14.62 7.95 -10.85
N LEU A 286 14.69 8.71 -9.77
CA LEU A 286 15.68 8.60 -8.71
C LEU A 286 14.98 8.22 -7.40
N ILE A 287 15.28 7.03 -6.90
CA ILE A 287 14.71 6.50 -5.67
C ILE A 287 15.72 6.72 -4.54
N ASP A 288 15.30 7.41 -3.47
CA ASP A 288 16.10 7.63 -2.27
C ASP A 288 15.84 6.53 -1.22
N LEU A 289 16.81 5.65 -1.02
CA LEU A 289 16.74 4.56 -0.03
C LEU A 289 16.94 5.06 1.42
N ARG A 290 17.24 6.36 1.61
CA ARG A 290 17.47 7.09 2.87
C ARG A 290 18.66 6.66 3.71
N ARG A 291 19.07 5.39 3.59
CA ARG A 291 20.16 4.79 4.34
C ARG A 291 21.01 3.90 3.44
N PRO A 292 22.29 3.67 3.78
CA PRO A 292 23.14 2.75 3.04
C PRO A 292 22.52 1.35 3.00
N CYS A 293 22.30 0.84 1.80
CA CYS A 293 21.71 -0.47 1.57
C CYS A 293 22.60 -1.29 0.64
N LYS A 294 22.63 -2.62 0.85
CA LYS A 294 23.17 -3.58 -0.10
C LYS A 294 22.07 -3.94 -1.09
N VAL A 295 22.26 -3.58 -2.36
CA VAL A 295 21.31 -3.89 -3.44
C VAL A 295 21.65 -5.25 -4.04
N SER A 296 20.65 -6.13 -4.07
CA SER A 296 20.79 -7.51 -4.56
C SER A 296 20.12 -7.74 -5.91
N ALA A 297 19.10 -6.95 -6.25
CA ALA A 297 18.50 -6.91 -7.59
C ALA A 297 17.67 -5.63 -7.78
N ILE A 298 17.51 -5.22 -9.03
CA ILE A 298 16.55 -4.18 -9.44
C ILE A 298 15.53 -4.83 -10.37
N ARG A 299 14.24 -4.64 -10.08
CA ARG A 299 13.15 -5.15 -10.92
C ARG A 299 12.29 -4.00 -11.40
N VAL A 300 11.94 -4.00 -12.68
CA VAL A 300 11.09 -2.99 -13.31
C VAL A 300 9.97 -3.69 -14.06
N LYS A 301 8.73 -3.38 -13.69
CA LYS A 301 7.53 -3.78 -14.43
C LYS A 301 7.18 -2.68 -15.39
N TRP A 302 7.06 -3.03 -16.67
CA TRP A 302 6.73 -2.07 -17.71
C TRP A 302 5.23 -1.91 -17.88
N TRP A 303 4.83 -0.76 -18.39
CA TRP A 303 3.48 -0.55 -18.91
C TRP A 303 3.51 -0.75 -20.43
N GLY A 304 2.54 -1.49 -20.98
CA GLY A 304 2.52 -1.79 -22.42
C GLY A 304 3.77 -2.56 -22.86
N ASP A 305 4.24 -2.30 -24.08
CA ASP A 305 5.40 -2.98 -24.68
C ASP A 305 6.71 -2.19 -24.54
N TYR A 306 6.73 -1.14 -23.73
CA TYR A 306 7.88 -0.23 -23.58
C TYR A 306 9.19 -0.95 -23.26
N GLY A 307 9.14 -1.98 -22.41
CA GLY A 307 10.32 -2.77 -22.05
C GLY A 307 10.96 -3.54 -23.21
N SER A 308 10.31 -3.67 -24.37
CA SER A 308 10.90 -4.24 -25.59
C SER A 308 11.44 -3.20 -26.58
N ARG A 309 11.21 -1.91 -26.31
CA ARG A 309 11.41 -0.84 -27.32
C ARG A 309 12.22 0.36 -26.84
N ASN A 310 12.40 0.50 -25.52
CA ASN A 310 13.22 1.55 -24.92
C ASN A 310 14.58 1.01 -24.45
N THR A 311 15.44 1.85 -23.86
CA THR A 311 16.65 1.38 -23.17
C THR A 311 16.60 1.79 -21.71
N LEU A 312 16.92 0.87 -20.80
CA LEU A 312 17.06 1.14 -19.37
C LEU A 312 18.53 1.08 -18.96
N GLN A 313 19.04 2.16 -18.34
CA GLN A 313 20.31 2.20 -17.63
C GLN A 313 20.05 2.44 -16.14
N VAL A 314 20.81 1.77 -15.28
CA VAL A 314 20.69 1.91 -13.82
C VAL A 314 22.00 2.44 -13.26
N PHE A 315 21.87 3.40 -12.35
CA PHE A 315 22.97 4.01 -11.61
C PHE A 315 22.68 3.97 -10.11
N SER A 316 23.73 4.13 -9.30
CA SER A 316 23.60 4.29 -7.86
C SER A 316 24.47 5.42 -7.33
N SER A 317 24.12 5.96 -6.17
CA SER A 317 25.01 6.79 -5.37
C SER A 317 24.97 6.39 -3.89
N ILE A 318 26.09 6.58 -3.19
CA ILE A 318 26.20 6.43 -1.72
C ILE A 318 26.09 7.78 -1.00
N GLU A 319 26.16 8.88 -1.75
CA GLU A 319 26.05 10.24 -1.22
C GLU A 319 24.65 10.46 -0.65
N ALA A 320 24.59 11.13 0.49
CA ALA A 320 23.32 11.58 1.05
C ALA A 320 22.89 12.85 0.30
N ARG A 321 21.63 12.90 -0.11
CA ARG A 321 21.07 14.13 -0.68
C ARG A 321 20.90 15.14 0.45
N ALA A 322 21.56 16.30 0.35
CA ALA A 322 21.27 17.39 1.29
C ALA A 322 19.88 17.94 0.96
N GLU A 323 19.04 18.14 1.98
CA GLU A 323 17.65 18.62 1.83
C GLU A 323 17.58 19.97 1.09
N ASP A 324 18.66 20.76 1.11
CA ASP A 324 18.72 22.15 0.63
C ASP A 324 19.72 22.41 -0.52
N SER A 325 20.36 21.39 -1.12
CA SER A 325 21.29 21.61 -2.24
C SER A 325 20.89 20.87 -3.50
N SER A 326 20.91 21.59 -4.62
CA SER A 326 20.85 21.04 -5.98
C SER A 326 22.17 20.36 -6.37
N GLY A 327 22.91 19.79 -5.41
CA GLY A 327 24.21 19.18 -5.68
C GLY A 327 24.05 18.01 -6.65
N ASP A 328 24.83 18.02 -7.72
CA ASP A 328 24.91 16.90 -8.65
C ASP A 328 25.48 15.69 -7.90
N LEU A 329 24.63 14.70 -7.59
CA LEU A 329 25.07 13.45 -7.00
C LEU A 329 26.02 12.73 -7.96
N GLU A 330 27.14 12.22 -7.44
CA GLU A 330 28.00 11.35 -8.25
C GLU A 330 27.33 9.99 -8.44
N PHE A 331 27.10 9.60 -9.70
CA PHE A 331 26.42 8.36 -10.06
C PHE A 331 27.38 7.34 -10.68
N THR A 332 27.43 6.15 -10.07
CA THR A 332 28.14 4.99 -10.64
C THR A 332 27.19 4.17 -11.52
N PRO A 333 27.54 3.86 -12.80
CA PRO A 333 26.76 2.95 -13.63
C PRO A 333 26.74 1.53 -13.05
N ARG A 334 25.57 0.92 -12.96
CA ARG A 334 25.38 -0.42 -12.37
C ARG A 334 24.92 -1.48 -13.34
N GLY A 335 24.28 -1.09 -14.44
CA GLY A 335 23.88 -2.03 -15.46
C GLY A 335 22.96 -1.41 -16.50
N ARG A 336 22.79 -2.14 -17.59
CA ARG A 336 21.85 -1.83 -18.67
C ARG A 336 21.01 -3.06 -18.96
N ARG A 337 19.76 -2.87 -19.37
CA ARG A 337 18.93 -3.98 -19.86
C ARG A 337 19.59 -4.66 -21.06
N ILE A 338 19.58 -5.99 -21.06
CA ILE A 338 20.27 -6.83 -22.06
C ILE A 338 19.28 -7.64 -22.93
N SER A 339 18.02 -7.77 -22.50
CA SER A 339 16.98 -8.52 -23.23
C SER A 339 15.65 -7.76 -23.29
N ASP A 340 14.88 -8.04 -24.33
CA ASP A 340 13.52 -7.53 -24.48
C ASP A 340 12.54 -8.32 -23.62
N VAL A 341 11.44 -7.66 -23.24
CA VAL A 341 10.38 -8.24 -22.41
C VAL A 341 9.04 -8.11 -23.10
N GLY A 342 8.14 -9.07 -22.88
CA GLY A 342 6.79 -9.04 -23.43
C GLY A 342 5.93 -7.89 -22.88
N LEU A 343 4.70 -7.77 -23.39
CA LEU A 343 3.71 -6.79 -22.96
C LEU A 343 3.48 -6.85 -21.43
N ASN A 344 3.61 -5.71 -20.75
CA ASN A 344 3.56 -5.56 -19.29
C ASN A 344 4.55 -6.48 -18.54
N GLY A 345 5.64 -6.86 -19.20
CA GLY A 345 6.65 -7.78 -18.68
C GLY A 345 7.56 -7.16 -17.62
N TRP A 346 8.39 -8.01 -17.03
CA TRP A 346 9.37 -7.64 -16.01
C TRP A 346 10.79 -7.68 -16.58
N THR A 347 11.57 -6.64 -16.29
CA THR A 347 13.03 -6.66 -16.39
C THR A 347 13.62 -6.84 -15.00
N GLU A 348 14.64 -7.69 -14.88
CA GLU A 348 15.45 -7.86 -13.67
C GLU A 348 16.93 -7.63 -14.00
N LEU A 349 17.61 -6.85 -13.16
CA LEU A 349 19.04 -6.57 -13.22
C LEU A 349 19.66 -7.07 -11.91
N ALA A 350 20.85 -7.66 -12.00
CA ALA A 350 21.62 -8.07 -10.83
C ALA A 350 21.98 -6.84 -9.97
N GLY A 351 22.04 -7.05 -8.66
CA GLY A 351 22.55 -6.05 -7.73
C GLY A 351 24.09 -5.95 -7.78
N TRP A 352 24.64 -5.27 -6.79
CA TRP A 352 26.06 -4.97 -6.67
C TRP A 352 26.49 -4.98 -5.20
N ASP A 353 27.79 -5.10 -4.95
CA ASP A 353 28.30 -5.27 -3.59
C ASP A 353 28.45 -3.96 -2.82
N GLU A 354 28.75 -2.85 -3.50
CA GLU A 354 28.96 -1.56 -2.85
C GLU A 354 27.65 -1.01 -2.27
N PRO A 355 27.65 -0.48 -1.04
CA PRO A 355 26.48 0.17 -0.46
C PRO A 355 25.94 1.31 -1.33
N SER A 356 24.63 1.52 -1.31
CA SER A 356 23.97 2.60 -2.04
C SER A 356 22.88 3.25 -1.18
N ARG A 357 22.79 4.58 -1.25
CA ARG A 357 21.71 5.38 -0.68
C ARG A 357 20.66 5.75 -1.71
N SER A 358 20.99 5.73 -2.99
CA SER A 358 20.03 6.03 -4.05
C SER A 358 20.23 5.17 -5.29
N VAL A 359 19.15 4.99 -6.06
CA VAL A 359 19.14 4.27 -7.34
C VAL A 359 18.47 5.14 -8.39
N LYS A 360 19.18 5.45 -9.48
CA LYS A 360 18.64 6.18 -10.65
C LYS A 360 18.35 5.21 -11.78
N LEU A 361 17.15 5.26 -12.33
CA LEU A 361 16.73 4.54 -13.53
C LEU A 361 16.59 5.56 -14.66
N GLU A 362 17.42 5.43 -15.69
CA GLU A 362 17.41 6.31 -16.86
C GLU A 362 16.87 5.56 -18.07
N LEU A 363 15.88 6.14 -18.72
CA LEU A 363 15.14 5.62 -19.86
C LEU A 363 15.52 6.42 -21.10
N GLY A 364 16.03 5.72 -22.11
CA GLY A 364 16.32 6.27 -23.43
C GLY A 364 15.48 5.60 -24.52
N ASN A 365 15.52 6.15 -25.73
CA ASN A 365 14.77 5.67 -26.90
C ASN A 365 13.24 5.63 -26.65
N PRO A 366 12.57 6.79 -26.56
CA PRO A 366 11.12 6.83 -26.36
C PRO A 366 10.40 6.16 -27.53
N CYS A 367 9.35 5.39 -27.24
CA CYS A 367 8.55 4.74 -28.29
C CYS A 367 7.05 4.96 -28.01
N PRO A 368 6.19 5.14 -29.01
CA PRO A 368 4.76 5.36 -28.77
C PRO A 368 4.09 4.20 -28.04
N ASP A 369 3.07 4.49 -27.23
CA ASP A 369 2.29 3.45 -26.58
C ASP A 369 1.48 2.60 -27.57
N CYS A 370 1.25 1.34 -27.18
CA CYS A 370 0.45 0.39 -27.93
C CYS A 370 -1.07 0.57 -27.78
N PHE A 371 -1.54 1.57 -27.02
CA PHE A 371 -2.95 1.78 -26.67
C PHE A 371 -3.58 3.06 -27.25
N GLY A 372 -2.82 3.85 -28.01
CA GLY A 372 -3.28 5.10 -28.61
C GLY A 372 -3.43 6.27 -27.63
N LEU A 373 -2.77 6.23 -26.47
CA LEU A 373 -2.82 7.24 -25.41
C LEU A 373 -1.81 8.39 -25.60
N ASN A 374 -1.03 8.37 -26.68
CA ASN A 374 0.02 9.33 -26.99
C ASN A 374 1.10 9.45 -25.89
N LYS A 375 1.42 8.32 -25.25
CA LYS A 375 2.47 8.18 -24.22
C LYS A 375 3.75 7.57 -24.80
N ARG A 376 4.92 7.76 -24.17
CA ARG A 376 6.23 7.37 -24.74
C ARG A 376 7.17 6.50 -23.89
N TYR A 377 7.01 6.54 -22.58
CA TYR A 377 7.64 5.59 -21.66
C TYR A 377 6.64 5.29 -20.56
N GLY A 378 6.74 4.13 -19.92
CA GLY A 378 5.76 3.75 -18.92
C GLY A 378 6.32 2.67 -18.01
N ILE A 379 6.41 3.03 -16.74
CA ILE A 379 6.79 2.13 -15.66
C ILE A 379 5.56 1.92 -14.80
N ARG A 380 5.29 0.65 -14.47
CA ARG A 380 4.27 0.30 -13.50
C ARG A 380 4.79 0.16 -12.09
N ARG A 381 6.02 -0.37 -11.98
CA ARG A 381 6.61 -0.70 -10.70
C ARG A 381 8.12 -0.79 -10.79
N VAL A 382 8.79 -0.32 -9.75
CA VAL A 382 10.22 -0.47 -9.50
C VAL A 382 10.42 -1.06 -8.12
N GLU A 383 11.22 -2.12 -8.07
CA GLU A 383 11.61 -2.77 -6.82
C GLU A 383 13.13 -2.79 -6.71
N VAL A 384 13.63 -2.16 -5.67
CA VAL A 384 15.04 -2.26 -5.26
C VAL A 384 15.10 -3.35 -4.20
N LEU A 385 15.55 -4.55 -4.56
CA LEU A 385 15.61 -5.67 -3.65
C LEU A 385 16.96 -5.71 -2.92
N GLY A 386 16.98 -5.91 -1.61
CA GLY A 386 18.23 -5.96 -0.86
C GLY A 386 18.07 -6.03 0.65
N SER A 387 19.10 -5.58 1.34
CA SER A 387 19.14 -5.43 2.80
C SER A 387 19.74 -4.09 3.19
N VAL A 388 19.44 -3.63 4.40
CA VAL A 388 20.12 -2.47 4.98
C VAL A 388 21.57 -2.86 5.27
N ALA A 389 22.53 -1.99 4.98
CA ALA A 389 23.93 -2.26 5.29
C ALA A 389 24.14 -2.11 6.81
N ARG A 390 24.85 -3.07 7.43
CA ARG A 390 25.22 -2.99 8.85
C ARG A 390 26.32 -1.93 9.00
N GLY A 391 25.97 -0.75 9.52
CA GLY A 391 26.89 0.37 9.68
C GLY A 391 26.25 1.51 10.45
N ASP A 392 27.09 2.21 11.20
CA ASP A 392 26.81 3.17 12.28
C ASP A 392 25.52 4.01 12.10
N LEU A 393 24.51 3.74 12.92
CA LEU A 393 23.31 4.57 13.10
C LEU A 393 23.63 5.81 13.97
N SER A 394 24.87 6.30 13.96
CA SER A 394 25.39 7.35 14.84
C SER A 394 24.88 8.76 14.53
N GLY A 395 23.86 8.89 13.67
CA GLY A 395 23.13 10.14 13.50
C GLY A 395 22.15 10.39 14.64
N GLU A 396 21.81 11.66 14.88
CA GLU A 396 20.67 12.06 15.71
C GLU A 396 19.37 11.55 15.07
N GLU A 397 19.00 10.30 15.38
CA GLU A 397 17.76 9.71 14.90
C GLU A 397 16.58 10.18 15.76
N ALA A 398 15.58 10.80 15.14
CA ALA A 398 14.36 11.19 15.83
C ALA A 398 13.45 9.97 16.12
N SER A 399 12.59 10.07 17.16
CA SER A 399 11.63 9.01 17.51
C SER A 399 10.73 8.61 16.33
N SER A 400 10.34 9.56 15.47
CA SER A 400 9.56 9.28 14.26
C SER A 400 10.33 8.45 13.23
N GLN A 401 11.63 8.66 13.10
CA GLN A 401 12.50 7.87 12.21
C GLN A 401 12.69 6.46 12.76
N SER A 402 12.93 6.31 14.07
CA SER A 402 13.00 4.99 14.73
C SER A 402 11.69 4.20 14.61
N LEU A 403 10.54 4.86 14.77
CA LEU A 403 9.23 4.23 14.60
C LEU A 403 9.00 3.78 13.15
N LEU A 404 9.38 4.60 12.18
CA LEU A 404 9.31 4.23 10.77
C LEU A 404 10.23 3.04 10.47
N ARG A 405 11.45 3.02 11.02
CA ARG A 405 12.39 1.89 10.90
C ARG A 405 11.78 0.61 11.45
N TRP A 406 11.14 0.69 12.62
CA TRP A 406 10.43 -0.43 13.20
C TRP A 406 9.29 -0.93 12.29
N ALA A 407 8.40 -0.06 11.82
CA ALA A 407 7.29 -0.45 10.95
C ALA A 407 7.79 -1.10 9.65
N GLU A 408 8.83 -0.52 9.05
CA GLU A 408 9.50 -1.04 7.86
C GLU A 408 10.03 -2.47 8.03
N ALA A 409 10.58 -2.78 9.21
CA ALA A 409 11.06 -4.12 9.53
C ALA A 409 9.92 -5.08 9.88
N ALA A 410 8.92 -4.62 10.64
CA ALA A 410 7.75 -5.41 11.01
C ALA A 410 6.94 -5.90 9.79
N PHE A 411 6.94 -5.11 8.70
CA PHE A 411 6.18 -5.38 7.47
C PHE A 411 7.08 -5.73 6.27
N ALA A 412 8.19 -6.42 6.53
CA ALA A 412 9.19 -6.75 5.51
C ALA A 412 8.75 -7.83 4.51
N ALA A 413 7.71 -8.64 4.79
CA ALA A 413 7.36 -9.82 3.99
C ALA A 413 6.68 -9.50 2.64
N ASP A 414 6.34 -8.24 2.37
CA ASP A 414 5.72 -7.77 1.11
C ASP A 414 4.35 -8.40 0.78
N LEU A 415 3.69 -8.97 1.77
CA LEU A 415 2.29 -9.39 1.64
C LEU A 415 1.39 -8.15 1.51
N LEU A 416 0.21 -8.30 0.90
CA LEU A 416 -0.75 -7.20 0.78
C LEU A 416 -1.03 -6.53 2.13
N ALA A 417 -1.28 -7.32 3.18
CA ALA A 417 -1.50 -6.79 4.53
C ALA A 417 -0.27 -6.02 5.06
N ASP A 418 0.95 -6.49 4.78
CA ASP A 418 2.18 -5.81 5.21
C ASP A 418 2.35 -4.47 4.45
N GLN A 419 2.08 -4.45 3.14
CA GLN A 419 2.11 -3.24 2.32
C GLN A 419 1.11 -2.20 2.83
N GLN A 420 -0.14 -2.61 3.08
CA GLN A 420 -1.20 -1.70 3.54
C GLN A 420 -0.97 -1.23 4.99
N ALA A 421 -0.42 -2.08 5.86
CA ALA A 421 -0.08 -1.69 7.23
C ALA A 421 1.08 -0.67 7.28
N LEU A 422 2.14 -0.89 6.51
CA LEU A 422 3.25 0.07 6.41
C LEU A 422 2.76 1.41 5.85
N ARG A 423 1.90 1.38 4.83
CA ARG A 423 1.29 2.58 4.26
C ARG A 423 0.48 3.35 5.30
N PHE A 424 -0.33 2.66 6.10
CA PHE A 424 -1.09 3.27 7.18
C PHE A 424 -0.17 4.00 8.17
N VAL A 425 0.89 3.34 8.65
CA VAL A 425 1.85 3.94 9.60
C VAL A 425 2.52 5.17 8.99
N ARG A 426 2.97 5.10 7.74
CA ARG A 426 3.59 6.23 7.03
C ARG A 426 2.63 7.41 6.91
N ALA A 427 1.38 7.17 6.50
CA ALA A 427 0.37 8.22 6.38
C ALA A 427 0.10 8.91 7.73
N MET A 428 0.06 8.16 8.82
CA MET A 428 -0.14 8.72 10.17
C MET A 428 1.05 9.51 10.70
N LEU A 429 2.27 9.16 10.29
CA LEU A 429 3.50 9.88 10.62
C LEU A 429 3.62 11.20 9.82
N GLN A 430 2.98 11.30 8.65
CA GLN A 430 3.01 12.45 7.75
C GLN A 430 1.84 13.43 7.93
N ALA A 431 0.65 12.92 8.26
CA ALA A 431 -0.48 13.73 8.75
C ALA A 431 -0.08 14.47 10.03
#